data_AF-A0A1W9GA72-F1
#
_entry.id   AF-A0A1W9GA72-F1
#
_cell.length_a   1.000
_cell.length_b   1.000
_cell.length_c   1.000
_cell.angle_alpha   90.00
_cell.angle_beta   90.00
_cell.angle_gamma   90.00
#
_symmetry.space_group_name_H-M   'P 1'
#
loop_
_entity.id
_entity.type
_entity.pdbx_description
1 polymer ?
#
loop_
_entity_poly.entity_id
_entity_poly.type
_entity_poly.pdbx_seq_one_letter_code
_entity_poly.pdbx_strand_id
1 'polypeptide(L)'
;MSEHVKSDERRKSLKKRVVQWVKCSLLPPVAASVIRGVAQSMRCETHGHEAVDALYREGRHIILAFWHAQQLMIPIGYRGAGSHVLISQHGDGEIIARIIARFGHQAVRGSSTRGGAGALRALIRLGRSGQDVVVTPDGPKGPRHVAKLGVIQLAKATGLPIVPLAFACSKKNSSRAGTVTWSRIHFPAAYSSMETPSGFRVTQTTRRWKCPALNLRRPSIG
;
A
#
# COMPACT_ATOMS: atom_id res chain seq x y z
N MET A 1 18.86 8.53 -49.36
CA MET A 1 19.46 8.24 -48.02
C MET A 1 18.46 8.24 -46.84
N SER A 2 17.22 8.71 -47.00
CA SER A 2 16.24 8.85 -45.90
C SER A 2 15.39 7.60 -45.60
N GLU A 3 15.12 6.74 -46.60
CA GLU A 3 14.23 5.58 -46.43
C GLU A 3 14.86 4.39 -45.68
N HIS A 4 16.14 4.11 -45.93
CA HIS A 4 16.86 3.04 -45.23
C HIS A 4 17.06 3.32 -43.73
N VAL A 5 17.24 4.59 -43.35
CA VAL A 5 17.31 4.97 -41.94
C VAL A 5 15.94 4.80 -41.26
N LYS A 6 14.84 5.17 -41.94
CA LYS A 6 13.47 4.97 -41.43
C LYS A 6 13.06 3.50 -41.34
N SER A 7 13.56 2.62 -42.22
CA SER A 7 13.27 1.18 -42.15
C SER A 7 14.01 0.49 -41.00
N ASP A 8 15.28 0.86 -40.76
CA ASP A 8 16.07 0.32 -39.67
C ASP A 8 15.57 0.79 -38.28
N GLU A 9 15.15 2.05 -38.15
CA GLU A 9 14.48 2.57 -36.94
C GLU A 9 13.16 1.83 -36.66
N ARG A 10 12.34 1.57 -37.69
CA ARG A 10 11.12 0.77 -37.54
C ARG A 10 11.42 -0.66 -37.11
N ARG A 11 12.44 -1.30 -37.68
CA ARG A 11 12.85 -2.66 -37.32
C ARG A 11 13.38 -2.73 -35.88
N LYS A 12 14.17 -1.76 -35.44
CA LYS A 12 14.64 -1.63 -34.05
C LYS A 12 13.48 -1.41 -33.07
N SER A 13 12.52 -0.55 -33.43
CA SER A 13 11.31 -0.30 -32.64
C SER A 13 10.44 -1.57 -32.50
N LEU A 14 10.21 -2.29 -33.60
CA LEU A 14 9.47 -3.56 -33.59
C LEU A 14 10.17 -4.61 -32.73
N LYS A 15 11.48 -4.79 -32.86
CA LYS A 15 12.26 -5.70 -31.99
C LYS A 15 12.11 -5.33 -30.51
N LYS A 16 12.20 -4.05 -30.16
CA LYS A 16 12.00 -3.57 -28.78
C LYS A 16 10.59 -3.90 -28.27
N ARG A 17 9.55 -3.72 -29.10
CA ARG A 17 8.16 -4.05 -28.76
C ARG A 17 7.98 -5.55 -28.55
N VAL A 18 8.55 -6.39 -29.40
CA VAL A 18 8.49 -7.86 -29.28
C VAL A 18 9.21 -8.31 -28.01
N VAL A 19 10.42 -7.82 -27.75
CA VAL A 19 11.16 -8.15 -26.51
C VAL A 19 10.37 -7.73 -25.28
N GLN A 20 9.78 -6.52 -25.28
CA GLN A 20 8.96 -6.07 -24.16
C GLN A 20 7.71 -6.92 -23.99
N TRP A 21 7.06 -7.33 -25.09
CA TRP A 21 5.91 -8.21 -25.06
C TRP A 21 6.27 -9.58 -24.47
N VAL A 22 7.36 -10.20 -24.95
CA VAL A 22 7.85 -11.48 -24.43
C VAL A 22 8.16 -11.38 -22.94
N LYS A 23 8.88 -10.32 -22.50
CA LYS A 23 9.17 -10.07 -21.09
C LYS A 23 7.88 -9.95 -20.27
N CYS A 24 6.93 -9.14 -20.70
CA CYS A 24 5.66 -8.96 -19.99
C CYS A 24 4.74 -10.19 -20.05
N SER A 25 4.98 -11.15 -20.94
CA SER A 25 4.19 -12.39 -21.03
C SER A 25 4.79 -13.53 -20.22
N LEU A 26 6.12 -13.68 -20.25
CA LEU A 26 6.82 -14.79 -19.58
C LEU A 26 7.26 -14.48 -18.15
N LEU A 27 7.69 -13.24 -17.85
CA LEU A 27 8.16 -12.90 -16.50
C LEU A 27 7.05 -13.00 -15.45
N PRO A 28 5.81 -12.53 -15.68
CA PRO A 28 4.78 -12.57 -14.64
C PRO A 28 4.40 -13.97 -14.14
N PRO A 29 4.16 -14.99 -14.98
CA PRO A 29 3.90 -16.35 -14.48
C PRO A 29 5.09 -16.92 -13.72
N VAL A 30 6.31 -16.77 -14.25
CA VAL A 30 7.51 -17.27 -13.59
C VAL A 30 7.71 -16.61 -12.24
N ALA A 31 7.63 -15.28 -12.17
CA ALA A 31 7.77 -14.54 -10.92
C ALA A 31 6.68 -14.92 -9.90
N ALA A 32 5.42 -15.05 -10.33
CA ALA A 32 4.34 -15.48 -9.44
C ALA A 32 4.57 -16.89 -8.88
N SER A 33 5.03 -17.83 -9.73
CA SER A 33 5.38 -19.18 -9.28
C SER A 33 6.55 -19.19 -8.30
N VAL A 34 7.58 -18.37 -8.54
CA VAL A 34 8.72 -18.21 -7.62
C VAL A 34 8.25 -17.66 -6.27
N ILE A 35 7.41 -16.61 -6.27
CA ILE A 35 6.85 -16.05 -5.03
C ILE A 35 6.05 -17.12 -4.26
N ARG A 36 5.22 -17.92 -4.95
CA ARG A 36 4.46 -19.02 -4.33
C ARG A 36 5.41 -20.09 -3.77
N GLY A 37 6.45 -20.48 -4.51
CA GLY A 37 7.43 -21.46 -4.06
C GLY A 37 8.24 -20.98 -2.84
N VAL A 38 8.62 -19.70 -2.80
CA VAL A 38 9.26 -19.09 -1.63
C VAL A 38 8.30 -19.05 -0.45
N ALA A 39 7.04 -18.65 -0.67
CA ALA A 39 6.04 -18.65 0.39
C ALA A 39 5.79 -20.05 0.97
N GLN A 40 5.82 -21.10 0.13
CA GLN A 40 5.67 -22.49 0.55
C GLN A 40 6.91 -23.05 1.26
N SER A 41 8.11 -22.57 0.92
CA SER A 41 9.34 -22.98 1.60
C SER A 41 9.53 -22.31 2.95
N MET A 42 8.78 -21.23 3.20
CA MET A 42 8.81 -20.48 4.45
C MET A 42 7.66 -20.90 5.38
N ARG A 43 7.95 -20.98 6.68
CA ARG A 43 6.90 -21.04 7.69
C ARG A 43 6.43 -19.62 7.99
N CYS A 44 5.27 -19.27 7.48
CA CYS A 44 4.67 -17.95 7.70
C CYS A 44 3.81 -18.00 8.96
N GLU A 45 4.06 -17.06 9.88
CA GLU A 45 3.21 -16.81 11.03
C GLU A 45 2.66 -15.39 10.91
N THR A 46 1.35 -15.26 11.12
CA THR A 46 0.62 -14.00 11.00
C THR A 46 0.17 -13.56 12.37
N HIS A 47 0.45 -12.30 12.73
CA HIS A 47 0.04 -11.71 14.00
C HIS A 47 -0.73 -10.42 13.75
N GLY A 48 -1.74 -10.14 14.58
CA GLY A 48 -2.52 -8.91 14.48
C GLY A 48 -3.50 -8.88 13.31
N HIS A 49 -3.82 -10.04 12.73
CA HIS A 49 -4.78 -10.16 11.63
C HIS A 49 -6.23 -10.14 12.14
N GLU A 50 -6.46 -10.35 13.43
CA GLU A 50 -7.77 -10.51 14.04
C GLU A 50 -8.65 -9.27 13.83
N ALA A 51 -8.06 -8.08 13.94
CA ALA A 51 -8.73 -6.81 13.68
C ALA A 51 -9.12 -6.67 12.20
N VAL A 52 -8.26 -7.13 11.29
CA VAL A 52 -8.51 -7.07 9.84
C VAL A 52 -9.59 -8.07 9.43
N ASP A 53 -9.53 -9.29 9.97
CA ASP A 53 -10.54 -10.31 9.74
C ASP A 53 -11.91 -9.90 10.31
N ALA A 54 -11.94 -9.16 11.43
CA ALA A 54 -13.17 -8.56 11.95
C ALA A 54 -13.78 -7.55 10.98
N LEU A 55 -12.96 -6.64 10.42
CA LEU A 55 -13.42 -5.68 9.41
C LEU A 55 -14.03 -6.39 8.20
N TYR A 56 -13.38 -7.43 7.68
CA TYR A 56 -13.92 -8.17 6.54
C TYR A 56 -15.19 -8.96 6.86
N ARG A 57 -15.32 -9.51 8.08
CA ARG A 57 -16.57 -10.16 8.53
C ARG A 57 -17.74 -9.18 8.60
N GLU A 58 -17.47 -7.91 8.90
CA GLU A 58 -18.45 -6.82 8.87
C GLU A 58 -18.74 -6.29 7.45
N GLY A 59 -18.13 -6.88 6.40
CA GLY A 59 -18.24 -6.39 5.03
C GLY A 59 -17.54 -5.05 4.79
N ARG A 60 -16.59 -4.68 5.65
CA ARG A 60 -15.84 -3.43 5.54
C ARG A 60 -14.60 -3.61 4.68
N HIS A 61 -14.17 -2.51 4.10
CA HIS A 61 -12.99 -2.42 3.23
C HIS A 61 -11.88 -1.61 3.88
N ILE A 62 -10.66 -1.74 3.37
CA ILE A 62 -9.47 -1.15 3.99
C ILE A 62 -8.57 -0.42 2.98
N ILE A 63 -7.75 0.47 3.52
CA ILE A 63 -6.55 0.97 2.84
C ILE A 63 -5.36 0.17 3.36
N LEU A 64 -4.88 -0.80 2.58
CA LEU A 64 -3.68 -1.53 2.93
C LEU A 64 -2.44 -0.67 2.63
N ALA A 65 -1.61 -0.44 3.64
CA ALA A 65 -0.39 0.35 3.53
C ALA A 65 0.83 -0.49 3.89
N PHE A 66 1.85 -0.48 3.05
CA PHE A 66 3.09 -1.21 3.35
C PHE A 66 4.29 -0.51 2.69
N TRP A 67 5.50 -0.73 3.21
CA TRP A 67 6.69 -0.08 2.69
C TRP A 67 7.12 -0.65 1.35
N HIS A 68 7.64 0.19 0.45
CA HIS A 68 8.01 -0.23 -0.90
C HIS A 68 9.01 -1.41 -0.91
N ALA A 69 9.90 -1.51 0.09
CA ALA A 69 10.88 -2.59 0.21
C ALA A 69 10.27 -3.97 0.55
N GLN A 70 9.01 -4.03 1.00
CA GLN A 70 8.36 -5.26 1.46
C GLN A 70 7.43 -5.88 0.39
N GLN A 71 7.35 -5.29 -0.80
CA GLN A 71 6.40 -5.66 -1.88
C GLN A 71 6.32 -7.16 -2.21
N LEU A 72 7.45 -7.88 -2.11
CA LEU A 72 7.56 -9.24 -2.62
C LEU A 72 6.57 -10.22 -1.99
N MET A 73 6.40 -10.16 -0.66
CA MET A 73 5.63 -11.15 0.11
C MET A 73 4.24 -10.64 0.54
N ILE A 74 3.93 -9.36 0.27
CA ILE A 74 2.65 -8.75 0.63
C ILE A 74 1.43 -9.50 0.04
N PRO A 75 1.45 -9.97 -1.23
CA PRO A 75 0.31 -10.71 -1.78
C PRO A 75 -0.04 -11.99 -1.01
N ILE A 76 0.93 -12.59 -0.30
CA ILE A 76 0.74 -13.80 0.49
C ILE A 76 0.07 -13.49 1.85
N GLY A 77 0.37 -12.32 2.42
CA GLY A 77 -0.20 -11.87 3.69
C GLY A 77 -1.55 -11.16 3.54
N TYR A 78 -2.01 -10.90 2.32
CA TYR A 78 -3.31 -10.27 2.07
C TYR A 78 -4.46 -11.25 2.29
N ARG A 79 -5.54 -10.76 2.91
CA ARG A 79 -6.66 -11.59 3.41
C ARG A 79 -8.01 -11.29 2.75
N GLY A 80 -8.10 -10.21 1.96
CA GLY A 80 -9.34 -9.85 1.28
C GLY A 80 -9.54 -10.63 -0.04
N ALA A 81 -10.67 -10.39 -0.70
CA ALA A 81 -11.04 -11.06 -1.94
C ALA A 81 -10.31 -10.52 -3.19
N GLY A 82 -9.75 -9.31 -3.10
CA GLY A 82 -9.12 -8.62 -4.22
C GLY A 82 -8.95 -7.13 -3.92
N SER A 83 -7.91 -6.53 -4.47
CA SER A 83 -7.54 -5.16 -4.12
C SER A 83 -7.00 -4.37 -5.31
N HIS A 84 -7.02 -3.04 -5.17
CA HIS A 84 -6.57 -2.10 -6.18
C HIS A 84 -5.27 -1.42 -5.76
N VAL A 85 -4.16 -1.79 -6.38
CA VAL A 85 -2.81 -1.38 -6.01
C VAL A 85 -2.34 -0.21 -6.85
N LEU A 86 -1.85 0.84 -6.19
CA LEU A 86 -1.19 1.96 -6.87
C LEU A 86 0.14 1.52 -7.47
N ILE A 87 0.24 1.49 -8.80
CA ILE A 87 1.44 1.06 -9.52
C ILE A 87 1.85 2.10 -10.56
N SER A 88 3.15 2.36 -10.63
CA SER A 88 3.79 3.29 -11.57
C SER A 88 3.46 2.97 -13.03
N GLN A 89 3.40 4.00 -13.87
CA GLN A 89 3.14 3.91 -15.32
C GLN A 89 4.37 3.48 -16.15
N HIS A 90 5.50 3.16 -15.51
CA HIS A 90 6.74 2.78 -16.18
C HIS A 90 6.72 1.30 -16.60
N GLY A 91 7.68 0.89 -17.45
CA GLY A 91 7.78 -0.49 -17.95
C GLY A 91 7.85 -1.54 -16.85
N ASP A 92 8.62 -1.30 -15.79
CA ASP A 92 8.69 -2.22 -14.64
C ASP A 92 7.35 -2.32 -13.89
N GLY A 93 6.59 -1.21 -13.86
CA GLY A 93 5.25 -1.20 -13.29
C GLY A 93 4.26 -2.05 -14.09
N GLU A 94 4.44 -2.22 -15.40
CA GLU A 94 3.64 -3.16 -16.19
C GLU A 94 3.89 -4.61 -15.79
N ILE A 95 5.15 -4.97 -15.56
CA ILE A 95 5.51 -6.32 -15.10
C ILE A 95 4.89 -6.58 -13.73
N ILE A 96 5.04 -5.65 -12.79
CA ILE A 96 4.45 -5.77 -11.44
C ILE A 96 2.92 -5.86 -11.53
N ALA A 97 2.26 -5.05 -12.35
CA ALA A 97 0.81 -5.10 -12.55
C ALA A 97 0.34 -6.49 -13.00
N ARG A 98 1.06 -7.12 -13.92
CA ARG A 98 0.75 -8.48 -14.39
C ARG A 98 1.06 -9.56 -13.36
N ILE A 99 2.07 -9.36 -12.52
CA ILE A 99 2.38 -10.27 -11.40
C ILE A 99 1.24 -10.23 -10.39
N ILE A 100 0.85 -9.04 -9.90
CA ILE A 100 -0.19 -8.92 -8.88
C ILE A 100 -1.57 -9.38 -9.37
N ALA A 101 -1.84 -9.29 -10.67
CA ALA A 101 -3.05 -9.85 -11.29
C ALA A 101 -3.16 -11.37 -11.11
N ARG A 102 -2.02 -12.09 -11.05
CA ARG A 102 -1.98 -13.52 -10.75
C ARG A 102 -2.22 -13.86 -9.28
N PHE A 103 -2.29 -12.84 -8.42
CA PHE A 103 -2.69 -12.92 -7.02
C PHE A 103 -4.10 -12.32 -6.79
N GLY A 104 -4.85 -12.02 -7.86
CA GLY A 104 -6.22 -11.51 -7.76
C GLY A 104 -6.31 -10.00 -7.50
N HIS A 105 -5.24 -9.24 -7.77
CA HIS A 105 -5.22 -7.78 -7.57
C HIS A 105 -5.22 -7.01 -8.89
N GLN A 106 -5.72 -5.78 -8.86
CA GLN A 106 -5.79 -4.91 -10.02
C GLN A 106 -4.89 -3.69 -9.84
N ALA A 107 -4.34 -3.17 -10.93
CA ALA A 107 -3.40 -2.05 -10.90
C ALA A 107 -4.11 -0.72 -11.20
N VAL A 108 -3.99 0.26 -10.31
CA VAL A 108 -4.32 1.66 -10.57
C VAL A 108 -3.06 2.40 -10.98
N ARG A 109 -3.06 2.95 -12.19
CA ARG A 109 -1.82 3.42 -12.85
C ARG A 109 -1.47 4.86 -12.48
N GLY A 110 -0.44 5.04 -11.66
CA GLY A 110 0.14 6.34 -11.33
C GLY A 110 1.26 6.27 -10.31
N SER A 111 1.94 7.39 -10.10
CA SER A 111 2.99 7.57 -9.10
C SER A 111 3.02 9.03 -8.62
N SER A 112 3.77 9.31 -7.56
CA SER A 112 4.05 10.69 -7.12
C SER A 112 4.71 11.54 -8.21
N THR A 113 5.35 10.92 -9.21
CA THR A 113 6.05 11.63 -10.30
C THR A 113 5.23 11.75 -11.58
N ARG A 114 4.28 10.83 -11.83
CA ARG A 114 3.48 10.82 -13.05
C ARG A 114 2.06 10.32 -12.76
N GLY A 115 1.07 11.15 -13.03
CA GLY A 115 -0.35 10.77 -12.93
C GLY A 115 -0.87 10.57 -11.49
N GLY A 116 -0.13 11.00 -10.47
CA GLY A 116 -0.47 10.76 -9.06
C GLY A 116 -1.84 11.29 -8.64
N ALA A 117 -2.20 12.51 -9.04
CA ALA A 117 -3.51 13.08 -8.71
C ALA A 117 -4.68 12.30 -9.36
N GLY A 118 -4.51 11.87 -10.61
CA GLY A 118 -5.48 11.02 -11.30
C GLY A 118 -5.63 9.66 -10.62
N ALA A 119 -4.52 9.03 -10.27
CA ALA A 119 -4.52 7.74 -9.59
C ALA A 119 -5.11 7.82 -8.18
N LEU A 120 -4.83 8.89 -7.42
CA LEU A 120 -5.45 9.11 -6.10
C LEU A 120 -6.97 9.25 -6.23
N ARG A 121 -7.47 10.03 -7.20
CA ARG A 121 -8.92 10.13 -7.46
C ARG A 121 -9.54 8.78 -7.83
N ALA A 122 -8.84 7.97 -8.62
CA ALA A 122 -9.30 6.62 -8.97
C ALA A 122 -9.38 5.71 -7.73
N LEU A 123 -8.36 5.73 -6.86
CA LEU A 123 -8.38 4.99 -5.59
C LEU A 123 -9.50 5.47 -4.67
N ILE A 124 -9.75 6.79 -4.58
CA ILE A 124 -10.87 7.32 -3.77
C ILE A 124 -12.20 6.76 -4.28
N ARG A 125 -12.41 6.76 -5.60
CA ARG A 125 -13.64 6.22 -6.21
C ARG A 125 -13.82 4.74 -5.91
N LEU A 126 -12.74 3.95 -6.04
CA LEU A 126 -12.74 2.51 -5.76
C LEU A 126 -13.00 2.22 -4.27
N GLY A 127 -12.32 2.93 -3.37
CA GLY A 127 -12.52 2.78 -1.94
C GLY A 127 -13.97 3.09 -1.53
N ARG A 128 -14.58 4.12 -2.12
CA ARG A 128 -15.99 4.46 -1.88
C ARG A 128 -16.98 3.45 -2.48
N SER A 129 -16.58 2.70 -3.50
CA SER A 129 -17.42 1.65 -4.11
C SER A 129 -17.27 0.29 -3.41
N GLY A 130 -16.71 0.25 -2.20
CA GLY A 130 -16.51 -1.00 -1.46
C GLY A 130 -15.42 -1.87 -2.06
N GLN A 131 -14.23 -1.31 -2.28
CA GLN A 131 -13.07 -2.04 -2.75
C GLN A 131 -11.87 -1.74 -1.86
N ASP A 132 -11.06 -2.77 -1.60
CA ASP A 132 -9.78 -2.55 -0.94
C ASP A 132 -8.83 -1.82 -1.87
N VAL A 133 -8.10 -0.87 -1.30
CA VAL A 133 -7.10 -0.08 -2.02
C VAL A 133 -5.76 -0.22 -1.34
N VAL A 134 -4.69 -0.22 -2.13
CA VAL A 134 -3.35 -0.54 -1.64
C VAL A 134 -2.35 0.52 -2.09
N VAL A 135 -1.57 1.02 -1.15
CA VAL A 135 -0.58 2.06 -1.39
C VAL A 135 0.75 1.77 -0.70
N THR A 136 1.85 2.18 -1.34
CA THR A 136 3.16 2.26 -0.69
C THR A 136 3.44 3.72 -0.31
N PRO A 137 3.29 4.11 0.97
CA PRO A 137 3.23 5.52 1.35
C PRO A 137 4.59 6.23 1.26
N ASP A 138 5.71 5.52 1.30
CA ASP A 138 7.07 6.03 1.04
C ASP A 138 7.32 6.28 -0.45
N GLY A 139 6.84 5.37 -1.29
CA GLY A 139 7.00 5.39 -2.74
C GLY A 139 8.46 5.20 -3.20
N PRO A 140 8.70 5.06 -4.52
CA PRO A 140 9.98 4.57 -5.04
C PRO A 140 11.17 5.53 -4.88
N LYS A 141 10.91 6.84 -4.71
CA LYS A 141 11.94 7.89 -4.63
C LYS A 141 12.08 8.51 -3.23
N GLY A 142 11.18 8.19 -2.30
CA GLY A 142 11.14 8.87 -1.00
C GLY A 142 12.14 8.26 -0.01
N PRO A 143 12.53 9.00 1.04
CA PRO A 143 13.31 8.42 2.12
C PRO A 143 12.57 7.20 2.68
N ARG A 144 13.32 6.11 2.87
CA ARG A 144 12.75 4.82 3.30
C ARG A 144 11.96 5.03 4.59
N HIS A 145 10.76 4.46 4.64
CA HIS A 145 9.87 4.47 5.81
C HIS A 145 9.34 5.85 6.22
N VAL A 146 9.26 6.80 5.29
CA VAL A 146 8.61 8.10 5.51
C VAL A 146 7.30 8.16 4.73
N ALA A 147 6.17 8.10 5.45
CA ALA A 147 4.85 8.14 4.83
C ALA A 147 4.53 9.53 4.25
N LYS A 148 4.03 9.56 3.02
CA LYS A 148 3.54 10.77 2.35
C LYS A 148 2.07 11.03 2.67
N LEU A 149 1.65 12.29 2.60
CA LEU A 149 0.27 12.73 2.88
C LEU A 149 -0.81 12.04 2.04
N GLY A 150 -0.47 11.48 0.88
CA GLY A 150 -1.43 10.84 -0.02
C GLY A 150 -2.24 9.71 0.63
N VAL A 151 -1.65 8.91 1.53
CA VAL A 151 -2.38 7.84 2.24
C VAL A 151 -3.40 8.43 3.23
N ILE A 152 -3.06 9.53 3.88
CA ILE A 152 -3.94 10.23 4.83
C ILE A 152 -5.09 10.90 4.08
N GLN A 153 -4.80 11.53 2.94
CA GLN A 153 -5.82 12.13 2.07
C GLN A 153 -6.78 11.07 1.52
N LEU A 154 -6.27 9.90 1.14
CA LEU A 154 -7.07 8.76 0.72
C LEU A 154 -8.02 8.33 1.84
N ALA A 155 -7.50 8.08 3.05
CA ALA A 155 -8.30 7.69 4.21
C ALA A 155 -9.37 8.72 4.57
N LYS A 156 -9.01 10.01 4.59
CA LYS A 156 -9.96 11.10 4.87
C LYS A 156 -11.08 11.16 3.82
N ALA A 157 -10.76 10.92 2.55
CA ALA A 157 -11.72 11.03 1.46
C ALA A 157 -12.63 9.79 1.34
N THR A 158 -12.14 8.61 1.71
CA THR A 158 -12.91 7.35 1.61
C THR A 158 -13.59 6.95 2.92
N GLY A 159 -13.11 7.42 4.08
CA GLY A 159 -13.55 6.95 5.39
C GLY A 159 -13.02 5.56 5.75
N LEU A 160 -12.16 4.96 4.91
CA LEU A 160 -11.62 3.63 5.16
C LEU A 160 -10.48 3.66 6.18
N PRO A 161 -10.37 2.66 7.07
CA PRO A 161 -9.24 2.52 7.97
C PRO A 161 -7.96 2.21 7.20
N ILE A 162 -6.84 2.80 7.66
CA ILE A 162 -5.50 2.44 7.17
C ILE A 162 -5.02 1.23 7.96
N VAL A 163 -4.77 0.13 7.25
CA VAL A 163 -4.24 -1.11 7.82
C VAL A 163 -2.79 -1.26 7.36
N PRO A 164 -1.81 -1.09 8.26
CA PRO A 164 -0.43 -1.32 7.91
C PRO A 164 -0.14 -2.82 7.85
N LEU A 165 0.60 -3.24 6.82
CA LEU A 165 1.10 -4.61 6.68
C LEU A 165 2.60 -4.58 6.48
N ALA A 166 3.31 -5.42 7.22
CA ALA A 166 4.76 -5.54 7.16
C ALA A 166 5.13 -7.02 7.08
N PHE A 167 6.22 -7.29 6.36
CA PHE A 167 6.80 -8.61 6.25
C PHE A 167 8.23 -8.60 6.78
N ALA A 168 8.53 -9.50 7.71
CA ALA A 168 9.85 -9.67 8.29
C ALA A 168 10.33 -11.11 8.10
N CYS A 169 11.64 -11.30 7.94
CA CYS A 169 12.26 -12.62 7.97
C CYS A 169 13.23 -12.69 9.14
N SER A 170 13.11 -13.70 9.99
CA SER A 170 14.15 -14.02 10.96
C SER A 170 15.24 -14.85 10.28
N LYS A 171 16.50 -14.42 10.40
CA LYS A 171 17.64 -15.21 9.93
C LYS A 171 17.94 -16.29 10.98
N LYS A 172 17.23 -17.42 10.91
CA LYS A 172 17.58 -18.60 11.71
C LYS A 172 18.26 -19.63 10.81
N ASN A 173 19.53 -19.90 11.13
CA ASN A 173 20.35 -20.93 10.53
C ASN A 173 19.59 -22.26 10.46
N SER A 174 19.68 -22.92 9.29
CA SER A 174 19.67 -24.36 9.08
C SER A 174 19.39 -25.23 10.33
N SER A 175 18.12 -25.37 10.70
CA SER A 175 17.50 -26.55 11.34
C SER A 175 16.27 -26.12 12.15
N ARG A 176 15.10 -26.54 11.67
CA ARG A 176 13.84 -26.72 12.41
C ARG A 176 13.28 -25.49 13.17
N ALA A 177 12.15 -24.99 12.62
CA ALA A 177 11.17 -24.10 13.24
C ALA A 177 11.62 -22.64 13.51
N GLY A 178 11.26 -21.75 12.59
CA GLY A 178 11.42 -20.30 12.74
C GLY A 178 10.08 -19.59 12.88
N THR A 179 9.82 -19.05 14.08
CA THR A 179 8.83 -18.00 14.40
C THR A 179 9.33 -16.67 13.80
N VAL A 180 8.44 -15.85 13.25
CA VAL A 180 8.79 -14.55 12.65
C VAL A 180 8.50 -13.41 13.63
N THR A 181 9.54 -12.72 14.09
CA THR A 181 9.45 -11.58 15.00
C THR A 181 9.29 -10.25 14.26
N TRP A 182 8.05 -9.75 14.27
CA TRP A 182 7.58 -8.39 14.61
C TRP A 182 8.16 -7.08 14.02
N SER A 183 7.23 -6.13 13.78
CA SER A 183 7.35 -4.69 14.05
C SER A 183 6.07 -4.20 14.79
N ARG A 184 6.17 -3.54 15.96
CA ARG A 184 4.98 -2.99 16.70
C ARG A 184 4.54 -1.84 15.85
N ILE A 185 3.31 -1.90 15.41
CA ILE A 185 2.54 -0.69 15.28
C ILE A 185 1.61 -0.72 16.48
N HIS A 186 1.90 0.14 17.45
CA HIS A 186 0.92 0.47 18.48
C HIS A 186 -0.29 1.06 17.75
N PHE A 187 -1.37 0.30 17.65
CA PHE A 187 -2.68 0.87 17.42
C PHE A 187 -3.04 1.66 18.69
N PRO A 188 -3.18 3.00 18.66
CA PRO A 188 -3.99 3.62 19.68
C PRO A 188 -5.41 3.09 19.48
N ALA A 189 -5.90 2.34 20.46
CA ALA A 189 -7.28 1.90 20.54
C ALA A 189 -8.19 3.12 20.68
N ALA A 190 -8.51 3.77 19.57
CA ALA A 190 -9.60 4.75 19.46
C ALA A 190 -9.75 5.16 17.99
N TYR A 191 -10.64 4.48 17.26
CA TYR A 191 -11.52 5.13 16.28
C TYR A 191 -12.72 4.18 16.03
N SER A 192 -13.44 3.89 17.11
CA SER A 192 -14.87 3.61 17.03
C SER A 192 -15.56 4.97 17.03
N SER A 193 -15.92 5.44 15.84
CA SER A 193 -17.11 6.24 15.55
C SER A 193 -16.89 6.92 14.20
N MET A 194 -17.58 6.42 13.18
CA MET A 194 -18.11 7.30 12.15
C MET A 194 -19.55 6.87 11.92
N GLU A 195 -20.41 7.67 12.54
CA GLU A 195 -21.84 7.75 12.33
C GLU A 195 -22.15 7.90 10.83
N THR A 196 -23.16 7.15 10.40
CA THR A 196 -23.87 7.35 9.16
C THR A 196 -24.41 8.79 9.09
N PRO A 197 -24.27 9.54 7.97
CA PRO A 197 -24.90 10.84 7.86
C PRO A 197 -26.39 10.67 7.59
N SER A 198 -27.18 10.49 8.65
CA SER A 198 -28.55 11.00 8.69
C SER A 198 -28.50 12.38 9.32
N GLY A 199 -29.10 13.37 8.66
CA GLY A 199 -28.79 14.78 8.88
C GLY A 199 -28.97 15.26 10.32
N PHE A 200 -28.00 16.02 10.80
CA PHE A 200 -28.27 17.04 11.80
C PHE A 200 -27.25 18.18 11.76
N ARG A 201 -27.76 19.38 12.02
CA ARG A 201 -27.14 20.70 11.89
C ARG A 201 -25.96 20.87 12.85
N VAL A 202 -24.83 21.37 12.36
CA VAL A 202 -23.71 21.80 13.20
C VAL A 202 -24.05 23.16 13.81
N THR A 203 -24.33 23.18 15.11
CA THR A 203 -24.21 24.40 15.92
C THR A 203 -22.79 24.44 16.45
N GLN A 204 -21.98 25.41 16.01
CA GLN A 204 -20.63 25.60 16.54
C GLN A 204 -20.71 26.14 17.96
N THR A 205 -20.26 25.35 18.94
CA THR A 205 -19.91 25.86 20.27
C THR A 205 -18.39 25.90 20.38
N THR A 206 -17.83 27.10 20.25
CA THR A 206 -16.43 27.39 20.53
C THR A 206 -16.14 27.17 22.02
N ARG A 207 -15.44 26.09 22.39
CA ARG A 207 -14.80 25.98 23.72
C ARG A 207 -13.31 26.29 23.60
N ARG A 208 -13.01 27.52 24.02
CA ARG A 208 -11.69 28.12 24.25
C ARG A 208 -10.88 27.27 25.24
N TRP A 209 -9.76 26.73 24.80
CA TRP A 209 -8.80 26.03 25.67
C TRP A 209 -8.04 27.04 26.54
N LYS A 210 -8.05 26.85 27.86
CA LYS A 210 -7.21 27.57 28.82
C LYS A 210 -5.90 26.80 29.00
N CYS A 211 -4.77 27.47 28.77
CA CYS A 211 -3.44 26.97 29.12
C CYS A 211 -3.24 26.98 30.64
N PRO A 212 -2.71 25.92 31.28
CA PRO A 212 -2.30 25.98 32.67
C PRO A 212 -0.95 26.72 32.80
N ALA A 213 -0.90 27.70 33.70
CA ALA A 213 0.30 28.46 34.02
C ALA A 213 1.35 27.59 34.71
N LEU A 214 2.59 27.65 34.22
CA LEU A 214 3.76 27.01 34.81
C LEU A 214 4.21 27.82 36.04
N ASN A 215 4.23 27.16 37.19
CA ASN A 215 4.48 27.74 38.51
C ASN A 215 5.99 27.81 38.78
N LEU A 216 6.64 28.94 38.48
CA LEU A 216 8.04 29.21 38.85
C LEU A 216 8.08 29.78 40.27
N ARG A 217 8.47 28.93 41.23
CA ARG A 217 8.80 29.32 42.61
C ARG A 217 10.04 30.22 42.61
N ARG A 218 9.92 31.41 43.20
CA ARG A 218 11.06 32.27 43.59
C ARG A 218 11.56 31.81 44.98
N PRO A 219 12.88 31.80 45.25
CA PRO A 219 13.38 31.73 46.62
C PRO A 219 13.27 33.10 47.30
N SER A 220 12.99 33.05 48.60
CA SER A 220 12.80 34.17 49.52
C SER A 220 14.11 34.62 50.19
N ILE A 221 14.31 35.94 50.21
CA ILE A 221 14.82 36.79 51.31
C ILE A 221 16.22 36.49 51.88
N GLY A 222 17.07 37.50 51.73
CA GLY A 222 18.35 37.75 52.40
C GLY A 222 18.93 39.05 51.87
#